data_AF-A0A1H8MFC0-F1
#
_entry.id   AF-A0A1H8MFC0-F1
#
_cell.length_a   1.000
_cell.length_b   1.000
_cell.length_c   1.000
_cell.angle_alpha   90.00
_cell.angle_beta   90.00
_cell.angle_gamma   90.00
#
_symmetry.space_group_name_H-M   'P 1'
#
loop_
_entity.id
_entity.type
_entity.pdbx_description
1 polymer ?
#
loop_
_entity_poly.entity_id
_entity_poly.type
_entity_poly.pdbx_seq_one_letter_code
_entity_poly.pdbx_strand_id
1 'polypeptide(L)'
;MDIFERIASYRAENERMAWSGTFKEYIDLLKKDPTPAKTAHSRVYDMIKSHGVEEINGRKRYKFFEQEIFGLDRAIEKLVEEYFHSAARRLDVRKRILLLMGPVSGGKSTLVTLLKRGLEQYSRTIQGAVYAIEGCPMHEEPLHLIPGELRPEIEKELGVRIEGNLCPSCQMRLKNEYGGDIEKVRVVRVLLSEEERVGIGTFSPSDPKSQDIADLTGSIDFSTITEYGSESDPRAYRFDGELNKANRGLMEFQEMLKCDEKFLWNLLSLTQEGNFKAGRFALISADELIVAHTNETEYKAFISNKKNEALQSRMIVMPVPYNLKVSEEEKIYAKLIAQSDMKHVHIAPHALRAAAIFSVLTRLKESKKQGMDLIKKLRMYDGEEVEGYKEADLKEMQNEYLDEGMSGIDPRYVINRISSALIKGDLECMNALDVLRAIKDGLDQHPSITKEERERYLNFISIARKEYDTLAKNEVQKAFVYSFEESAKTLFENYLDNIEAFCNWTKIRDPLTDEEMEPDERLMRSIEEQIGISENAKKAFREEILIRISAYSRKGKKFEYSNHDRLREAIEKKLFADLKDIVKITTSSKTPDESQLKRINEVSRRLIEEHGYCPICANELLRYVGSLLNR
;
A
#
# COMPACT_ATOMS: atom_id res chain seq x y z
N MET A 1 16.26 -13.91 25.56
CA MET A 1 15.21 -14.95 25.59
C MET A 1 15.61 -16.02 24.61
N ASP A 2 15.74 -17.24 25.12
CA ASP A 2 15.97 -18.43 24.32
C ASP A 2 14.77 -18.69 23.39
N ILE A 3 14.99 -19.36 22.25
CA ILE A 3 13.93 -19.66 21.27
C ILE A 3 12.83 -20.51 21.92
N PHE A 4 13.20 -21.48 22.75
CA PHE A 4 12.25 -22.36 23.43
C PHE A 4 11.46 -21.64 24.53
N GLU A 5 12.03 -20.63 25.19
CA GLU A 5 11.30 -19.77 26.13
C GLU A 5 10.21 -18.94 25.42
N ARG A 6 10.47 -18.45 24.20
CA ARG A 6 9.46 -17.74 23.40
C ARG A 6 8.34 -18.68 22.97
N ILE A 7 8.65 -19.92 22.59
CA ILE A 7 7.64 -20.94 22.24
C ILE A 7 6.80 -21.33 23.47
N ALA A 8 7.44 -21.54 24.63
CA ALA A 8 6.73 -21.82 25.87
C ALA A 8 5.80 -20.67 26.28
N SER A 9 6.27 -19.43 26.15
CA SER A 9 5.46 -18.23 26.40
C SER A 9 4.25 -18.16 25.47
N TYR A 10 4.44 -18.44 24.17
CA TYR A 10 3.35 -18.49 23.17
C TYR A 10 2.29 -19.55 23.53
N ARG A 11 2.71 -20.75 23.95
CA ARG A 11 1.78 -21.80 24.39
C ARG A 11 1.00 -21.40 25.63
N ALA A 12 1.69 -20.86 26.64
CA ALA A 12 1.05 -20.41 27.88
C ALA A 12 0.06 -19.25 27.63
N GLU A 13 0.35 -18.37 26.67
CA GLU A 13 -0.57 -17.30 26.27
C GLU A 13 -1.83 -17.87 25.60
N ASN A 14 -1.69 -18.87 24.71
CA ASN A 14 -2.84 -19.56 24.12
C ASN A 14 -3.71 -20.27 25.16
N GLU A 15 -3.11 -20.92 26.16
CA GLU A 15 -3.84 -21.56 27.27
C GLU A 15 -4.58 -20.53 28.13
N ARG A 16 -3.96 -19.37 28.41
CA ARG A 16 -4.60 -18.26 29.14
C ARG A 16 -5.78 -17.65 28.39
N MET A 17 -5.74 -17.69 27.06
CA MET A 17 -6.83 -17.18 26.21
C MET A 17 -8.00 -18.14 26.11
N ALA A 18 -7.81 -19.43 26.41
CA ALA A 18 -8.86 -20.43 26.36
C ALA A 18 -9.98 -20.10 27.37
N TRP A 19 -11.21 -20.16 26.89
CA TRP A 19 -12.39 -20.02 27.73
C TRP A 19 -13.37 -21.14 27.35
N SER A 20 -13.95 -21.78 28.35
CA SER A 20 -14.99 -22.80 28.20
C SER A 20 -15.99 -22.65 29.32
N GLY A 21 -17.27 -22.50 28.98
CA GLY A 21 -18.36 -22.26 29.91
C GLY A 21 -19.68 -22.78 29.37
N THR A 22 -20.73 -22.54 30.12
CA THR A 22 -22.11 -22.77 29.70
C THR A 22 -22.65 -21.56 28.94
N PHE A 23 -23.74 -21.76 28.17
CA PHE A 23 -24.44 -20.68 27.51
C PHE A 23 -24.88 -19.58 28.50
N LYS A 24 -25.27 -19.97 29.71
CA LYS A 24 -25.58 -19.04 30.79
C LYS A 24 -24.41 -18.13 31.16
N GLU A 25 -23.22 -18.71 31.34
CA GLU A 25 -22.00 -17.95 31.64
C GLU A 25 -21.59 -17.05 30.46
N TYR A 26 -21.84 -17.48 29.22
CA TYR A 26 -21.66 -16.64 28.04
C TYR A 26 -22.61 -15.44 28.01
N ILE A 27 -23.88 -15.62 28.39
CA ILE A 27 -24.83 -14.50 28.52
C ILE A 27 -24.37 -13.51 29.61
N ASP A 28 -23.88 -14.01 30.75
CA ASP A 28 -23.32 -13.16 31.81
C ASP A 28 -22.07 -12.40 31.35
N LEU A 29 -21.27 -12.99 30.44
CA LEU A 29 -20.15 -12.32 29.79
C LEU A 29 -20.66 -11.18 28.88
N LEU A 30 -21.65 -11.44 28.04
CA LEU A 30 -22.23 -10.42 27.14
C LEU A 30 -22.92 -9.27 27.89
N LYS A 31 -23.52 -9.54 29.05
CA LYS A 31 -24.08 -8.50 29.93
C LYS A 31 -23.02 -7.52 30.42
N LYS A 32 -21.77 -7.96 30.59
CA LYS A 32 -20.64 -7.12 30.99
C LYS A 32 -20.03 -6.41 29.80
N ASP A 33 -19.87 -7.12 28.69
CA ASP A 33 -19.31 -6.59 27.45
C ASP A 33 -19.96 -7.27 26.24
N PRO A 34 -20.81 -6.57 25.46
CA PRO A 34 -21.46 -7.14 24.28
C PRO A 34 -20.51 -7.26 23.07
N THR A 35 -19.27 -6.77 23.18
CA THR A 35 -18.29 -6.74 22.08
C THR A 35 -18.07 -8.09 21.37
N PRO A 36 -18.05 -9.25 22.04
CA PRO A 36 -17.86 -10.53 21.36
C PRO A 36 -18.99 -10.90 20.39
N ALA A 37 -20.22 -10.43 20.62
CA ALA A 37 -21.40 -10.72 19.82
C ALA A 37 -21.50 -9.83 18.54
N LYS A 38 -20.38 -9.69 17.84
CA LYS A 38 -20.26 -8.91 16.60
C LYS A 38 -20.39 -9.78 15.35
N THR A 39 -20.82 -9.15 14.26
CA THR A 39 -20.80 -9.75 12.92
C THR A 39 -19.37 -9.81 12.38
N ALA A 40 -19.12 -10.70 11.42
CA ALA A 40 -17.85 -10.79 10.69
C ALA A 40 -17.39 -9.42 10.13
N HIS A 41 -18.31 -8.70 9.48
CA HIS A 41 -18.04 -7.38 8.92
C HIS A 41 -17.61 -6.35 9.98
N SER A 42 -18.29 -6.34 11.14
CA SER A 42 -17.96 -5.43 12.24
C SER A 42 -16.59 -5.75 12.82
N ARG A 43 -16.29 -7.04 12.98
CA ARG A 43 -14.99 -7.53 13.48
C ARG A 43 -13.84 -7.09 12.57
N VAL A 44 -14.01 -7.21 11.25
CA VAL A 44 -13.00 -6.76 10.27
C VAL A 44 -12.81 -5.24 10.32
N TYR A 45 -13.88 -4.46 10.42
CA TYR A 45 -13.76 -3.01 10.55
C TYR A 45 -13.05 -2.58 11.84
N ASP A 46 -13.43 -3.17 12.98
CA ASP A 46 -12.83 -2.87 14.28
C ASP A 46 -11.36 -3.29 14.34
N MET A 47 -11.02 -4.43 13.73
CA MET A 47 -9.63 -4.86 13.52
C MET A 47 -8.82 -3.79 12.78
N ILE A 48 -9.31 -3.31 11.64
CA ILE A 48 -8.61 -2.26 10.86
C ILE A 48 -8.43 -1.01 11.72
N LYS A 49 -9.48 -0.57 12.42
CA LYS A 49 -9.47 0.62 13.26
C LYS A 49 -8.55 0.50 14.47
N SER A 50 -8.40 -0.70 15.04
CA SER A 50 -7.58 -0.94 16.24
C SER A 50 -6.09 -0.61 16.03
N HIS A 51 -5.61 -0.63 14.79
CA HIS A 51 -4.23 -0.28 14.44
C HIS A 51 -3.98 1.23 14.38
N GLY A 52 -5.05 2.05 14.40
CA GLY A 52 -4.99 3.51 14.35
C GLY A 52 -5.30 4.10 12.98
N VAL A 53 -5.85 5.32 13.01
CA VAL A 53 -6.23 6.11 11.84
C VAL A 53 -5.62 7.50 12.00
N GLU A 54 -4.93 7.97 10.97
CA GLU A 54 -4.37 9.33 10.91
C GLU A 54 -5.12 10.15 9.87
N GLU A 55 -5.32 11.44 10.13
CA GLU A 55 -5.94 12.35 9.17
C GLU A 55 -4.87 13.31 8.62
N ILE A 56 -4.62 13.22 7.31
CA ILE A 56 -3.60 14.01 6.61
C ILE A 56 -4.31 14.76 5.47
N ASN A 57 -4.31 16.09 5.51
CA ASN A 57 -4.94 16.95 4.50
C ASN A 57 -6.41 16.59 4.19
N GLY A 58 -7.16 16.22 5.23
CA GLY A 58 -8.57 15.82 5.13
C GLY A 58 -8.80 14.43 4.53
N ARG A 59 -7.76 13.58 4.45
CA ARG A 59 -7.85 12.17 4.08
C ARG A 59 -7.45 11.29 5.24
N LYS A 60 -8.17 10.19 5.44
CA LYS A 60 -7.88 9.19 6.47
C LYS A 60 -6.90 8.15 5.94
N ARG A 61 -5.82 7.95 6.68
CA ARG A 61 -4.80 6.94 6.44
C ARG A 61 -4.89 5.86 7.51
N TYR A 62 -5.05 4.62 7.07
CA TYR A 62 -5.24 3.46 7.94
C TYR A 62 -3.93 2.72 8.16
N LYS A 63 -3.39 2.77 9.39
CA LYS A 63 -2.07 2.19 9.74
C LYS A 63 -1.98 0.68 9.47
N PHE A 64 -3.11 -0.02 9.54
CA PHE A 64 -3.21 -1.45 9.25
C PHE A 64 -2.58 -1.84 7.89
N PHE A 65 -2.66 -0.97 6.88
CA PHE A 65 -2.17 -1.28 5.53
C PHE A 65 -0.77 -0.72 5.22
N GLU A 66 -0.24 0.18 6.07
CA GLU A 66 0.88 1.06 5.74
C GLU A 66 2.21 0.34 5.48
N GLN A 67 2.45 -0.80 6.14
CA GLN A 67 3.70 -1.54 5.99
C GLN A 67 3.77 -2.35 4.69
N GLU A 68 2.61 -2.63 4.09
CA GLU A 68 2.48 -3.68 3.08
C GLU A 68 1.86 -3.18 1.77
N ILE A 69 1.06 -2.10 1.82
CA ILE A 69 0.44 -1.46 0.66
C ILE A 69 0.93 -0.01 0.56
N PHE A 70 1.53 0.32 -0.59
CA PHE A 70 2.12 1.64 -0.85
C PHE A 70 1.37 2.37 -1.96
N GLY A 71 1.15 3.68 -1.76
CA GLY A 71 0.56 4.56 -2.77
C GLY A 71 -0.91 4.33 -3.15
N LEU A 72 -1.63 3.47 -2.42
CA LEU A 72 -3.07 3.19 -2.63
C LEU A 72 -3.97 3.83 -1.58
N ASP A 73 -3.52 4.90 -0.90
CA ASP A 73 -4.23 5.51 0.24
C ASP A 73 -5.69 5.85 -0.09
N ARG A 74 -5.96 6.41 -1.29
CA ARG A 74 -7.34 6.76 -1.71
C ARG A 74 -8.22 5.52 -1.91
N ALA A 75 -7.68 4.46 -2.51
CA ALA A 75 -8.42 3.22 -2.75
C ALA A 75 -8.73 2.51 -1.42
N ILE A 76 -7.76 2.51 -0.50
CA ILE A 76 -7.92 1.98 0.86
C ILE A 76 -8.94 2.80 1.65
N GLU A 77 -8.82 4.13 1.67
CA GLU A 77 -9.78 5.02 2.35
C GLU A 77 -11.20 4.77 1.86
N LYS A 78 -11.39 4.72 0.54
CA LYS A 78 -12.68 4.41 -0.09
C LYS A 78 -13.19 3.03 0.34
N LEU A 79 -12.34 2.01 0.30
CA LEU A 79 -12.70 0.65 0.72
C LEU A 79 -13.15 0.62 2.19
N VAL A 80 -12.43 1.30 3.09
CA VAL A 80 -12.77 1.27 4.51
C VAL A 80 -14.00 2.10 4.83
N GLU A 81 -14.10 3.32 4.30
CA GLU A 81 -15.21 4.24 4.61
C GLU A 81 -16.49 3.86 3.89
N GLU A 82 -16.45 3.53 2.59
CA GLU A 82 -17.67 3.25 1.83
C GLU A 82 -18.17 1.82 2.05
N TYR A 83 -17.28 0.84 2.21
CA TYR A 83 -17.66 -0.56 2.40
C TYR A 83 -17.59 -1.01 3.86
N PHE A 84 -16.40 -1.12 4.47
CA PHE A 84 -16.26 -1.75 5.80
C PHE A 84 -17.02 -0.99 6.91
N HIS A 85 -16.92 0.34 6.95
CA HIS A 85 -17.60 1.14 7.96
C HIS A 85 -19.12 1.05 7.83
N SER A 86 -19.62 1.16 6.59
CA SER A 86 -21.04 1.01 6.28
C SER A 86 -21.56 -0.40 6.60
N ALA A 87 -20.77 -1.44 6.28
CA ALA A 87 -21.12 -2.84 6.56
C ALA A 87 -21.13 -3.15 8.07
N ALA A 88 -20.18 -2.60 8.83
CA ALA A 88 -20.15 -2.70 10.29
C ALA A 88 -21.39 -2.07 10.97
N ARG A 89 -21.99 -1.05 10.34
CA ARG A 89 -23.26 -0.43 10.78
C ARG A 89 -24.51 -1.18 10.32
N ARG A 90 -24.36 -2.40 9.80
CA ARG A 90 -25.46 -3.26 9.32
C ARG A 90 -26.28 -2.68 8.15
N LEU A 91 -25.69 -1.76 7.37
CA LEU A 91 -26.31 -1.21 6.16
C LEU A 91 -26.31 -2.24 5.03
N ASP A 92 -27.14 -2.02 4.00
CA ASP A 92 -27.36 -2.97 2.89
C ASP A 92 -26.09 -3.32 2.09
N VAL A 93 -25.01 -2.53 2.19
CA VAL A 93 -23.72 -2.86 1.57
C VAL A 93 -23.15 -4.20 2.02
N ARG A 94 -23.45 -4.65 3.25
CA ARG A 94 -23.03 -5.97 3.76
C ARG A 94 -23.70 -7.13 3.04
N LYS A 95 -24.82 -6.87 2.36
CA LYS A 95 -25.58 -7.90 1.63
C LYS A 95 -25.07 -8.11 0.20
N ARG A 96 -23.82 -7.74 -0.06
CA ARG A 96 -23.18 -7.78 -1.38
C ARG A 96 -21.75 -8.28 -1.25
N ILE A 97 -21.32 -9.01 -2.27
CA ILE A 97 -19.95 -9.51 -2.39
C ILE A 97 -19.02 -8.32 -2.65
N LEU A 98 -17.94 -8.20 -1.88
CA LEU A 98 -16.89 -7.22 -2.18
C LEU A 98 -15.99 -7.76 -3.30
N LEU A 99 -16.03 -7.15 -4.48
CA LEU A 99 -15.20 -7.53 -5.62
C LEU A 99 -14.06 -6.52 -5.82
N LEU A 100 -12.84 -6.91 -5.48
CA LEU A 100 -11.63 -6.16 -5.79
C LEU A 100 -11.27 -6.37 -7.27
N MET A 101 -11.31 -5.30 -8.06
CA MET A 101 -11.08 -5.34 -9.51
C MET A 101 -9.89 -4.46 -9.87
N GLY A 102 -8.93 -4.98 -10.62
CA GLY A 102 -7.72 -4.23 -10.93
C GLY A 102 -6.75 -5.01 -11.79
N PRO A 103 -5.66 -4.40 -12.26
CA PRO A 103 -4.65 -5.09 -13.04
C PRO A 103 -3.92 -6.16 -12.20
N VAL A 104 -3.24 -7.08 -12.89
CA VAL A 104 -2.40 -8.11 -12.25
C VAL A 104 -1.32 -7.45 -11.39
N SER A 105 -0.89 -8.09 -10.30
CA SER A 105 0.11 -7.51 -9.39
C SER A 105 -0.27 -6.16 -8.74
N GLY A 106 -1.52 -5.69 -8.85
CA GLY A 106 -1.99 -4.42 -8.25
C GLY A 106 -2.24 -4.45 -6.73
N GLY A 107 -1.79 -5.48 -6.01
CA GLY A 107 -1.94 -5.58 -4.54
C GLY A 107 -3.28 -6.11 -4.02
N LYS A 108 -4.19 -6.56 -4.89
CA LYS A 108 -5.51 -7.13 -4.49
C LYS A 108 -5.39 -8.33 -3.53
N SER A 109 -4.64 -9.36 -3.93
CA SER A 109 -4.45 -10.56 -3.11
C SER A 109 -3.66 -10.25 -1.83
N THR A 110 -2.71 -9.29 -1.90
CA THR A 110 -2.01 -8.79 -0.71
C THR A 110 -3.00 -8.17 0.28
N LEU A 111 -3.95 -7.35 -0.19
CA LEU A 111 -4.98 -6.75 0.66
C LEU A 111 -5.82 -7.83 1.37
N VAL A 112 -6.28 -8.86 0.65
CA VAL A 112 -7.05 -9.96 1.26
C VAL A 112 -6.19 -10.74 2.25
N THR A 113 -4.91 -11.00 1.93
CA THR A 113 -3.96 -11.67 2.84
C THR A 113 -3.76 -10.87 4.13
N LEU A 114 -3.69 -9.54 4.05
CA LEU A 114 -3.61 -8.68 5.24
C LEU A 114 -4.87 -8.81 6.08
N LEU A 115 -6.05 -8.77 5.47
CA LEU A 115 -7.32 -8.95 6.19
C LEU A 115 -7.38 -10.30 6.92
N LYS A 116 -6.98 -11.39 6.26
CA LYS A 116 -6.93 -12.74 6.86
C LYS A 116 -5.99 -12.78 8.07
N ARG A 117 -4.73 -12.40 7.88
CA ARG A 117 -3.71 -12.37 8.96
C ARG A 117 -4.10 -11.45 10.11
N GLY A 118 -4.62 -10.27 9.76
CA GLY A 118 -5.13 -9.32 10.74
C GLY A 118 -6.25 -9.92 11.57
N LEU A 119 -7.15 -10.70 10.95
CA LEU A 119 -8.32 -11.28 11.61
C LEU A 119 -7.88 -12.40 12.56
N GLU A 120 -6.92 -13.23 12.16
CA GLU A 120 -6.29 -14.23 13.03
C GLU A 120 -5.65 -13.56 14.25
N GLN A 121 -4.88 -12.49 14.05
CA GLN A 121 -4.23 -11.75 15.14
C GLN A 121 -5.25 -11.07 16.05
N TYR A 122 -6.26 -10.42 15.46
CA TYR A 122 -7.30 -9.71 16.20
C TYR A 122 -8.14 -10.67 17.05
N SER A 123 -8.41 -11.89 16.57
CA SER A 123 -9.17 -12.91 17.33
C SER A 123 -8.52 -13.32 18.66
N ARG A 124 -7.19 -13.17 18.75
CA ARG A 124 -6.41 -13.41 19.96
C ARG A 124 -6.56 -12.29 20.99
N THR A 125 -6.97 -11.09 20.59
CA THR A 125 -7.25 -9.99 21.52
C THR A 125 -8.58 -10.17 22.25
N ILE A 126 -8.77 -9.49 23.37
CA ILE A 126 -10.05 -9.48 24.10
C ILE A 126 -11.17 -8.88 23.22
N GLN A 127 -10.86 -7.81 22.49
CA GLN A 127 -11.80 -7.07 21.65
C GLN A 127 -12.23 -7.83 20.39
N GLY A 128 -11.36 -8.73 19.90
CA GLY A 128 -11.65 -9.61 18.76
C GLY A 128 -12.11 -11.00 19.14
N ALA A 129 -12.33 -11.29 20.42
CA ALA A 129 -12.70 -12.62 20.90
C ALA A 129 -13.96 -13.15 20.18
N VAL A 130 -13.91 -14.41 19.77
CA VAL A 130 -15.02 -15.13 19.13
C VAL A 130 -15.38 -16.33 19.98
N TYR A 131 -16.67 -16.55 20.20
CA TYR A 131 -17.19 -17.69 20.95
C TYR A 131 -18.08 -18.53 20.04
N ALA A 132 -18.06 -19.84 20.27
CA ALA A 132 -18.83 -20.81 19.50
C ALA A 132 -19.38 -21.92 20.39
N ILE A 133 -20.46 -22.56 19.94
CA ILE A 133 -20.96 -23.78 20.59
C ILE A 133 -19.91 -24.89 20.48
N GLU A 134 -19.54 -25.47 21.61
CA GLU A 134 -18.49 -26.49 21.71
C GLU A 134 -18.84 -27.72 20.88
N GLY A 135 -17.93 -28.14 19.99
CA GLY A 135 -18.13 -29.28 19.09
C GLY A 135 -18.98 -28.98 17.84
N CYS A 136 -19.33 -27.72 17.58
CA CYS A 136 -19.96 -27.35 16.31
C CYS A 136 -18.93 -27.34 15.17
N PRO A 137 -19.20 -28.00 14.02
CA PRO A 137 -18.24 -28.06 12.91
C PRO A 137 -18.11 -26.74 12.11
N MET A 138 -18.98 -25.76 12.39
CA MET A 138 -19.09 -24.45 11.73
C MET A 138 -18.83 -23.27 12.68
N HIS A 139 -18.38 -23.53 13.91
CA HIS A 139 -18.16 -22.46 14.91
C HIS A 139 -19.41 -21.61 15.19
N GLU A 140 -20.56 -22.29 15.38
CA GLU A 140 -21.88 -21.68 15.51
C GLU A 140 -21.98 -20.60 16.61
N GLU A 141 -22.66 -19.50 16.29
CA GLU A 141 -22.89 -18.39 17.23
C GLU A 141 -23.81 -18.85 18.37
N PRO A 142 -23.36 -18.81 19.65
CA PRO A 142 -24.17 -19.29 20.75
C PRO A 142 -25.51 -18.56 20.92
N LEU A 143 -25.62 -17.28 20.54
CA LEU A 143 -26.91 -16.55 20.59
C LEU A 143 -28.00 -17.17 19.71
N HIS A 144 -27.66 -18.03 18.74
CA HIS A 144 -28.66 -18.77 17.95
C HIS A 144 -29.44 -19.82 18.75
N LEU A 145 -28.99 -20.18 19.96
CA LEU A 145 -29.74 -21.02 20.90
C LEU A 145 -31.03 -20.34 21.40
N ILE A 146 -31.09 -19.01 21.36
CA ILE A 146 -32.26 -18.25 21.85
C ILE A 146 -33.44 -18.45 20.89
N PRO A 147 -34.61 -18.89 21.40
CA PRO A 147 -35.83 -19.01 20.62
C PRO A 147 -36.21 -17.69 19.94
N GLY A 148 -36.66 -17.76 18.68
CA GLY A 148 -36.93 -16.56 17.86
C GLY A 148 -37.88 -15.56 18.51
N GLU A 149 -38.88 -16.04 19.24
CA GLU A 149 -39.88 -15.21 19.94
C GLU A 149 -39.29 -14.35 21.07
N LEU A 150 -38.19 -14.81 21.70
CA LEU A 150 -37.55 -14.13 22.83
C LEU A 150 -36.44 -13.17 22.41
N ARG A 151 -35.97 -13.25 21.15
CA ARG A 151 -34.84 -12.45 20.67
C ARG A 151 -35.05 -10.94 20.81
N PRO A 152 -36.21 -10.34 20.46
CA PRO A 152 -36.37 -8.89 20.54
C PRO A 152 -36.16 -8.32 21.96
N GLU A 153 -36.58 -9.06 22.98
CA GLU A 153 -36.40 -8.67 24.39
C GLU A 153 -34.93 -8.80 24.81
N ILE A 154 -34.31 -9.94 24.51
CA ILE A 154 -32.90 -10.23 24.89
C ILE A 154 -31.92 -9.33 24.14
N GLU A 155 -32.17 -9.02 22.85
CA GLU A 155 -31.39 -8.06 22.07
C GLU A 155 -31.36 -6.69 22.75
N LYS A 156 -32.50 -6.24 23.27
CA LYS A 156 -32.61 -4.97 23.97
C LYS A 156 -31.88 -5.00 25.33
N GLU A 157 -31.97 -6.11 26.06
CA GLU A 157 -31.28 -6.29 27.35
C GLU A 157 -29.75 -6.31 27.18
N LEU A 158 -29.25 -7.05 26.19
CA LEU A 158 -27.82 -7.23 25.95
C LEU A 158 -27.19 -6.14 25.09
N GLY A 159 -27.98 -5.34 24.37
CA GLY A 159 -27.47 -4.36 23.42
C GLY A 159 -26.83 -4.99 22.17
N VAL A 160 -27.28 -6.20 21.79
CA VAL A 160 -26.78 -6.97 20.64
C VAL A 160 -27.90 -7.17 19.62
N ARG A 161 -27.55 -7.71 18.46
CA ARG A 161 -28.54 -8.10 17.45
C ARG A 161 -28.21 -9.48 16.88
N ILE A 162 -29.17 -10.39 17.00
CA ILE A 162 -29.12 -11.82 16.74
C ILE A 162 -29.72 -12.10 15.36
N GLU A 163 -28.89 -12.48 14.41
CA GLU A 163 -29.27 -12.72 13.01
C GLU A 163 -28.84 -14.13 12.61
N GLY A 164 -29.76 -14.94 12.09
CA GLY A 164 -29.49 -16.33 11.69
C GLY A 164 -30.16 -17.37 12.60
N ASN A 165 -29.95 -18.64 12.29
CA ASN A 165 -30.54 -19.78 12.98
C ASN A 165 -29.49 -20.81 13.34
N LEU A 166 -29.79 -21.62 14.37
CA LEU A 166 -28.92 -22.70 14.82
C LEU A 166 -28.68 -23.72 13.70
N CYS A 167 -27.44 -24.14 13.45
CA CYS A 167 -27.14 -25.10 12.38
C CYS A 167 -27.72 -26.49 12.66
N PRO A 168 -27.92 -27.33 11.62
CA PRO A 168 -28.55 -28.65 11.77
C PRO A 168 -27.84 -29.56 12.80
N SER A 169 -26.50 -29.51 12.86
CA SER A 169 -25.72 -30.27 13.85
C SER A 169 -26.03 -29.83 15.27
N CYS A 170 -26.03 -28.52 15.55
CA CYS A 170 -26.32 -27.99 16.88
C CYS A 170 -27.79 -28.17 17.28
N GLN A 171 -28.73 -28.06 16.33
CA GLN A 171 -30.15 -28.35 16.57
C GLN A 171 -30.36 -29.80 17.06
N MET A 172 -29.73 -30.76 16.38
CA MET A 172 -29.82 -32.16 16.77
C MET A 172 -29.19 -32.41 18.14
N ARG A 173 -28.01 -31.82 18.41
CA ARG A 173 -27.34 -31.96 19.71
C ARG A 173 -28.14 -31.33 20.85
N LEU A 174 -28.71 -30.14 20.66
CA LEU A 174 -29.58 -29.51 21.64
C LEU A 174 -30.75 -30.42 22.03
N LYS A 175 -31.38 -31.07 21.03
CA LYS A 175 -32.49 -31.99 21.26
C LYS A 175 -32.06 -33.29 21.96
N ASN A 176 -30.99 -33.92 21.47
CA ASN A 176 -30.63 -35.29 21.86
C ASN A 176 -29.68 -35.35 23.07
N GLU A 177 -28.74 -34.41 23.19
CA GLU A 177 -27.72 -34.39 24.26
C GLU A 177 -28.15 -33.52 25.44
N TYR A 178 -28.80 -32.38 25.16
CA TYR A 178 -29.14 -31.38 26.18
C TYR A 178 -30.63 -31.36 26.54
N GLY A 179 -31.46 -32.20 25.91
CA GLY A 179 -32.90 -32.28 26.20
C GLY A 179 -33.68 -30.97 25.96
N GLY A 180 -33.16 -30.09 25.10
CA GLY A 180 -33.71 -28.75 24.85
C GLY A 180 -33.28 -27.67 25.86
N ASP A 181 -32.48 -28.01 26.88
CA ASP A 181 -32.01 -27.06 27.89
C ASP A 181 -30.83 -26.25 27.36
N ILE A 182 -31.13 -25.05 26.84
CA ILE A 182 -30.11 -24.15 26.28
C ILE A 182 -29.10 -23.66 27.31
N GLU A 183 -29.47 -23.57 28.59
CA GLU A 183 -28.57 -23.03 29.65
C GLU A 183 -27.35 -23.92 29.84
N LYS A 184 -27.48 -25.24 29.62
CA LYS A 184 -26.41 -26.23 29.82
C LYS A 184 -25.48 -26.38 28.63
N VAL A 185 -25.83 -25.83 27.47
CA VAL A 185 -25.03 -25.97 26.24
C VAL A 185 -23.64 -25.37 26.48
N ARG A 186 -22.60 -26.13 26.14
CA ARG A 186 -21.22 -25.69 26.28
C ARG A 186 -20.82 -24.72 25.18
N VAL A 187 -20.12 -23.66 25.56
CA VAL A 187 -19.58 -22.61 24.69
C VAL A 187 -18.08 -22.51 24.94
N VAL A 188 -17.31 -22.34 23.87
CA VAL A 188 -15.86 -22.18 23.92
C VAL A 188 -15.41 -20.96 23.14
N ARG A 189 -14.29 -20.37 23.54
CA ARG A 189 -13.62 -19.36 22.70
C ARG A 189 -12.90 -20.05 21.55
N VAL A 190 -13.07 -19.52 20.35
CA VAL A 190 -12.40 -19.99 19.13
C VAL A 190 -11.42 -18.93 18.63
N LEU A 191 -10.26 -19.39 18.15
CA LEU A 191 -9.28 -18.53 17.49
C LEU A 191 -9.42 -18.74 15.98
N LEU A 192 -9.52 -17.63 15.25
CA LEU A 192 -9.66 -17.68 13.80
C LEU A 192 -8.30 -18.06 13.20
N SER A 193 -8.33 -18.95 12.21
CA SER A 193 -7.14 -19.48 11.54
C SER A 193 -7.45 -19.89 10.11
N GLU A 194 -6.62 -19.45 9.16
CA GLU A 194 -6.67 -19.92 7.78
C GLU A 194 -6.15 -21.36 7.67
N GLU A 195 -5.04 -21.66 8.34
CA GLU A 195 -4.39 -22.98 8.33
C GLU A 195 -5.29 -24.08 8.88
N GLU A 196 -5.92 -23.83 10.04
CA GLU A 196 -6.84 -24.79 10.68
C GLU A 196 -8.27 -24.72 10.11
N ARG A 197 -8.52 -23.86 9.11
CA ARG A 197 -9.84 -23.63 8.49
C ARG A 197 -10.91 -23.26 9.52
N VAL A 198 -10.59 -22.30 10.39
CA VAL A 198 -11.47 -21.77 11.44
C VAL A 198 -11.80 -20.31 11.18
N GLY A 199 -13.00 -20.05 10.68
CA GLY A 199 -13.52 -18.73 10.34
C GLY A 199 -12.79 -18.02 9.19
N ILE A 200 -11.88 -18.70 8.50
CA ILE A 200 -11.24 -18.19 7.29
C ILE A 200 -11.27 -19.32 6.26
N GLY A 201 -11.90 -19.07 5.12
CA GLY A 201 -11.97 -19.98 3.97
C GLY A 201 -11.41 -19.34 2.71
N THR A 202 -10.88 -20.17 1.81
CA THR A 202 -10.32 -19.71 0.53
C THR A 202 -10.75 -20.66 -0.58
N PHE A 203 -11.39 -20.12 -1.61
CA PHE A 203 -11.78 -20.85 -2.79
C PHE A 203 -11.07 -20.32 -4.03
N SER A 204 -10.48 -21.23 -4.79
CA SER A 204 -9.86 -20.95 -6.08
C SER A 204 -10.52 -21.81 -7.16
N PRO A 205 -10.96 -21.23 -8.29
CA PRO A 205 -11.65 -21.96 -9.33
C PRO A 205 -10.71 -22.97 -9.99
N SER A 206 -11.16 -24.23 -10.06
CA SER A 206 -10.60 -25.28 -10.91
C SER A 206 -11.29 -25.30 -12.28
N ASP A 207 -11.03 -26.29 -13.15
CA ASP A 207 -11.77 -26.43 -14.42
C ASP A 207 -13.29 -26.47 -14.13
N PRO A 208 -14.12 -25.58 -14.72
CA PRO A 208 -15.55 -25.51 -14.44
C PRO A 208 -16.30 -26.84 -14.60
N LYS A 209 -15.83 -27.74 -15.46
CA LYS A 209 -16.45 -29.05 -15.66
C LYS A 209 -16.20 -30.03 -14.51
N SER A 210 -15.19 -29.75 -13.69
CA SER A 210 -14.78 -30.59 -12.55
C SER A 210 -15.09 -29.97 -11.19
N GLN A 211 -15.66 -28.75 -11.16
CA GLN A 211 -16.01 -28.06 -9.92
C GLN A 211 -17.24 -28.72 -9.27
N ASP A 212 -17.11 -29.09 -7.99
CA ASP A 212 -18.21 -29.61 -7.19
C ASP A 212 -18.68 -28.56 -6.18
N ILE A 213 -20.00 -28.36 -6.08
CA ILE A 213 -20.58 -27.42 -5.12
C ILE A 213 -20.36 -27.86 -3.67
N ALA A 214 -20.04 -29.15 -3.46
CA ALA A 214 -19.64 -29.68 -2.17
C ALA A 214 -18.39 -28.98 -1.60
N ASP A 215 -17.48 -28.49 -2.46
CA ASP A 215 -16.30 -27.74 -2.05
C ASP A 215 -16.68 -26.45 -1.29
N LEU A 216 -17.82 -25.85 -1.63
CA LEU A 216 -18.35 -24.68 -0.91
C LEU A 216 -19.26 -25.06 0.26
N THR A 217 -20.15 -26.03 0.05
CA THR A 217 -21.33 -26.24 0.91
C THR A 217 -21.20 -27.41 1.89
N GLY A 218 -20.20 -28.27 1.69
CA GLY A 218 -19.99 -29.51 2.43
C GLY A 218 -20.43 -30.75 1.65
N SER A 219 -19.99 -31.91 2.11
CA SER A 219 -20.18 -33.19 1.40
C SER A 219 -21.02 -34.20 2.21
N ILE A 220 -21.73 -35.07 1.51
CA ILE A 220 -22.44 -36.20 2.15
C ILE A 220 -21.43 -37.32 2.42
N ASP A 221 -21.49 -37.91 3.62
CA ASP A 221 -20.72 -39.11 3.95
C ASP A 221 -21.54 -40.37 3.68
N PHE A 222 -21.33 -40.95 2.49
CA PHE A 222 -22.05 -42.15 2.07
C PHE A 222 -21.85 -43.37 2.98
N SER A 223 -20.75 -43.41 3.75
CA SER A 223 -20.48 -44.55 4.64
C SER A 223 -21.39 -44.59 5.86
N THR A 224 -21.87 -43.42 6.32
CA THR A 224 -22.72 -43.27 7.49
C THR A 224 -24.22 -43.19 7.14
N ILE A 225 -24.57 -43.00 5.86
CA ILE A 225 -25.97 -43.04 5.40
C ILE A 225 -26.64 -44.38 5.72
N THR A 226 -25.91 -45.50 5.60
CA THR A 226 -26.45 -46.83 5.90
C THR A 226 -26.78 -47.02 7.38
N GLU A 227 -26.10 -46.29 8.25
CA GLU A 227 -26.31 -46.30 9.70
C GLU A 227 -27.47 -45.38 10.11
N TYR A 228 -27.54 -44.16 9.56
CA TYR A 228 -28.51 -43.14 9.98
C TYR A 228 -29.75 -43.04 9.10
N GLY A 229 -29.76 -43.69 7.93
CA GLY A 229 -30.93 -43.90 7.08
C GLY A 229 -31.40 -42.69 6.26
N SER A 230 -30.74 -41.53 6.33
CA SER A 230 -31.12 -40.36 5.52
C SER A 230 -29.93 -39.43 5.20
N GLU A 231 -29.89 -38.93 3.96
CA GLU A 231 -28.99 -37.84 3.52
C GLU A 231 -29.23 -36.51 4.27
N SER A 232 -30.38 -36.38 4.94
CA SER A 232 -30.75 -35.19 5.71
C SER A 232 -30.44 -35.32 7.21
N ASP A 233 -29.81 -36.41 7.66
CA ASP A 233 -29.32 -36.52 9.04
C ASP A 233 -28.01 -35.72 9.17
N PRO A 234 -27.89 -34.75 10.10
CA PRO A 234 -26.67 -33.97 10.28
C PRO A 234 -25.40 -34.81 10.54
N ARG A 235 -25.53 -36.06 11.02
CA ARG A 235 -24.40 -36.97 11.25
C ARG A 235 -23.91 -37.65 9.97
N ALA A 236 -24.76 -37.71 8.94
CA ALA A 236 -24.41 -38.22 7.61
C ALA A 236 -23.86 -37.12 6.68
N TYR A 237 -23.68 -35.90 7.19
CA TYR A 237 -23.18 -34.76 6.44
C TYR A 237 -21.92 -34.16 7.05
N ARG A 238 -20.92 -33.95 6.20
CA ARG A 238 -19.68 -33.27 6.56
C ARG A 238 -19.84 -31.78 6.27
N PHE A 239 -19.81 -30.98 7.32
CA PHE A 239 -19.81 -29.51 7.23
C PHE A 239 -18.36 -29.04 7.01
N ASP A 240 -17.77 -29.49 5.89
CA ASP A 240 -16.36 -29.32 5.53
C ASP A 240 -16.15 -28.42 4.31
N GLY A 241 -17.21 -27.84 3.75
CA GLY A 241 -17.12 -26.86 2.68
C GLY A 241 -16.55 -25.53 3.14
N GLU A 242 -16.02 -24.74 2.21
CA GLU A 242 -15.37 -23.46 2.52
C GLU A 242 -16.32 -22.47 3.22
N LEU A 243 -17.60 -22.42 2.85
CA LEU A 243 -18.60 -21.57 3.51
C LEU A 243 -18.93 -22.04 4.94
N ASN A 244 -18.79 -23.36 5.19
CA ASN A 244 -18.95 -23.89 6.53
C ASN A 244 -17.79 -23.45 7.44
N LYS A 245 -16.57 -23.46 6.89
CA LYS A 245 -15.34 -23.16 7.61
C LYS A 245 -15.09 -21.67 7.77
N ALA A 246 -15.48 -20.84 6.81
CA ALA A 246 -15.35 -19.39 6.86
C ALA A 246 -16.36 -18.70 7.80
N ASN A 247 -17.37 -19.43 8.29
CA ASN A 247 -18.39 -18.87 9.18
C ASN A 247 -17.77 -18.14 10.39
N ARG A 248 -18.36 -16.99 10.74
CA ARG A 248 -17.90 -16.01 11.74
C ARG A 248 -16.65 -15.21 11.34
N GLY A 249 -16.14 -15.35 10.11
CA GLY A 249 -15.00 -14.56 9.64
C GLY A 249 -15.04 -14.22 8.15
N LEU A 250 -14.06 -14.69 7.38
CA LEU A 250 -13.79 -14.19 6.02
C LEU A 250 -13.74 -15.35 5.01
N MET A 251 -14.43 -15.18 3.89
CA MET A 251 -14.39 -16.07 2.74
C MET A 251 -13.72 -15.38 1.54
N GLU A 252 -12.57 -15.89 1.08
CA GLU A 252 -11.88 -15.39 -0.11
C GLU A 252 -12.30 -16.19 -1.37
N PHE A 253 -12.71 -15.49 -2.43
CA PHE A 253 -12.84 -16.05 -3.77
C PHE A 253 -11.76 -15.50 -4.71
N GLN A 254 -10.81 -16.35 -5.08
CA GLN A 254 -9.77 -16.00 -6.04
C GLN A 254 -10.31 -16.10 -7.46
N GLU A 255 -10.15 -15.06 -8.29
CA GLU A 255 -10.62 -15.07 -9.68
C GLU A 255 -12.10 -15.50 -9.84
N MET A 256 -12.96 -15.05 -8.93
CA MET A 256 -14.36 -15.50 -8.77
C MET A 256 -15.17 -15.56 -10.08
N LEU A 257 -14.89 -14.68 -11.03
CA LEU A 257 -15.63 -14.60 -12.29
C LEU A 257 -15.33 -15.76 -13.26
N LYS A 258 -14.36 -16.63 -12.94
CA LYS A 258 -14.11 -17.89 -13.64
C LYS A 258 -14.94 -19.06 -13.10
N CYS A 259 -15.60 -18.91 -11.96
CA CYS A 259 -16.44 -19.95 -11.37
C CYS A 259 -17.67 -20.25 -12.25
N ASP A 260 -18.18 -21.48 -12.18
CA ASP A 260 -19.47 -21.83 -12.79
C ASP A 260 -20.60 -20.95 -12.21
N GLU A 261 -21.55 -20.54 -13.06
CA GLU A 261 -22.67 -19.67 -12.68
C GLU A 261 -23.44 -20.22 -11.47
N LYS A 262 -23.59 -21.55 -11.33
CA LYS A 262 -24.29 -22.19 -10.21
C LYS A 262 -23.68 -21.84 -8.85
N PHE A 263 -22.36 -21.69 -8.76
CA PHE A 263 -21.68 -21.30 -7.53
C PHE A 263 -22.04 -19.85 -7.18
N LEU A 264 -22.00 -18.96 -8.17
CA LEU A 264 -22.33 -17.54 -7.99
C LEU A 264 -23.78 -17.35 -7.52
N TRP A 265 -24.71 -18.17 -8.01
CA TRP A 265 -26.11 -18.15 -7.55
C TRP A 265 -26.27 -18.56 -6.09
N ASN A 266 -25.52 -19.55 -5.60
CA ASN A 266 -25.55 -19.93 -4.18
C ASN A 266 -25.01 -18.80 -3.27
N LEU A 267 -24.02 -18.03 -3.73
CA LEU A 267 -23.51 -16.87 -3.00
C LEU A 267 -24.52 -15.73 -2.88
N LEU A 268 -25.50 -15.66 -3.80
CA LEU A 268 -26.55 -14.63 -3.71
C LEU A 268 -27.47 -14.81 -2.52
N SER A 269 -27.84 -16.06 -2.20
CA SER A 269 -28.63 -16.36 -1.00
C SER A 269 -27.85 -16.02 0.25
N LEU A 270 -26.56 -16.39 0.28
CA LEU A 270 -25.70 -16.16 1.43
C LEU A 270 -25.51 -14.67 1.72
N THR A 271 -25.20 -13.88 0.69
CA THR A 271 -25.06 -12.44 0.87
C THR A 271 -26.36 -11.74 1.26
N GLN A 272 -27.52 -12.18 0.75
CA GLN A 272 -28.78 -11.49 1.01
C GLN A 272 -29.41 -11.86 2.35
N GLU A 273 -29.52 -13.15 2.60
CA GLU A 273 -30.31 -13.74 3.68
C GLU A 273 -29.43 -14.25 4.82
N GLY A 274 -28.10 -14.23 4.65
CA GLY A 274 -27.16 -14.80 5.61
C GLY A 274 -27.26 -16.32 5.69
N ASN A 275 -27.68 -16.98 4.60
CA ASN A 275 -27.85 -18.42 4.58
C ASN A 275 -27.58 -19.06 3.20
N PHE A 276 -27.21 -20.34 3.18
CA PHE A 276 -27.01 -21.10 1.95
C PHE A 276 -27.65 -22.48 2.01
N LYS A 277 -27.87 -23.08 0.84
CA LYS A 277 -28.43 -24.43 0.72
C LYS A 277 -27.30 -25.47 0.69
N ALA A 278 -27.36 -26.43 1.60
CA ALA A 278 -26.45 -27.57 1.67
C ALA A 278 -27.25 -28.86 1.54
N GLY A 279 -26.98 -29.67 0.50
CA GLY A 279 -27.68 -30.94 0.26
C GLY A 279 -29.21 -30.83 0.38
N ARG A 280 -29.81 -31.75 1.16
CA ARG A 280 -31.26 -31.75 1.47
C ARG A 280 -31.63 -31.01 2.77
N PHE A 281 -30.70 -30.36 3.44
CA PHE A 281 -30.95 -29.64 4.70
C PHE A 281 -31.82 -28.40 4.49
N ALA A 282 -32.40 -27.87 5.57
CA ALA A 282 -32.89 -26.49 5.60
C ALA A 282 -31.73 -25.51 5.30
N LEU A 283 -32.06 -24.26 4.97
CA LEU A 283 -31.04 -23.21 4.76
C LEU A 283 -30.16 -23.09 6.01
N ILE A 284 -28.85 -23.17 5.83
CA ILE A 284 -27.85 -23.07 6.90
C ILE A 284 -27.43 -21.61 7.00
N SER A 285 -27.53 -21.03 8.20
CA SER A 285 -27.06 -19.66 8.44
C SER A 285 -25.53 -19.60 8.54
N ALA A 286 -24.96 -18.54 7.97
CA ALA A 286 -23.55 -18.20 8.13
C ALA A 286 -23.36 -16.68 8.14
N ASP A 287 -22.48 -16.21 9.02
CA ASP A 287 -22.07 -14.81 9.12
C ASP A 287 -20.62 -14.68 8.67
N GLU A 288 -20.42 -14.29 7.43
CA GLU A 288 -19.09 -14.16 6.83
C GLU A 288 -19.00 -12.94 5.92
N LEU A 289 -17.81 -12.36 5.88
CA LEU A 289 -17.43 -11.36 4.89
C LEU A 289 -16.94 -12.08 3.63
N ILE A 290 -17.62 -11.90 2.51
CA ILE A 290 -17.20 -12.47 1.22
C ILE A 290 -16.39 -11.43 0.44
N VAL A 291 -15.10 -11.73 0.23
CA VAL A 291 -14.19 -10.90 -0.57
C VAL A 291 -13.72 -11.70 -1.78
N ALA A 292 -13.96 -11.15 -2.96
CA ALA A 292 -13.53 -11.70 -4.23
C ALA A 292 -12.52 -10.78 -4.89
N HIS A 293 -11.65 -11.33 -5.75
CA HIS A 293 -10.82 -10.54 -6.64
C HIS A 293 -10.79 -11.08 -8.07
N THR A 294 -10.62 -10.18 -9.04
CA THR A 294 -10.56 -10.51 -10.47
C THR A 294 -9.72 -9.48 -11.23
N ASN A 295 -9.38 -9.79 -12.48
CA ASN A 295 -8.74 -8.83 -13.38
C ASN A 295 -9.77 -8.03 -14.20
N GLU A 296 -9.32 -6.95 -14.81
CA GLU A 296 -10.21 -6.04 -15.56
C GLU A 296 -10.81 -6.71 -16.81
N THR A 297 -10.05 -7.56 -17.50
CA THR A 297 -10.51 -8.26 -18.71
C THR A 297 -11.67 -9.19 -18.41
N GLU A 298 -11.55 -10.01 -17.37
CA GLU A 298 -12.61 -10.89 -16.89
C GLU A 298 -13.83 -10.10 -16.43
N TYR A 299 -13.61 -9.02 -15.68
CA TYR A 299 -14.70 -8.15 -15.24
C TYR A 299 -15.46 -7.56 -16.44
N LYS A 300 -14.76 -7.03 -17.46
CA LYS A 300 -15.37 -6.51 -18.69
C LYS A 300 -16.17 -7.58 -19.44
N ALA A 301 -15.63 -8.79 -19.55
CA ALA A 301 -16.34 -9.91 -20.15
C ALA A 301 -17.61 -10.27 -19.36
N PHE A 302 -17.50 -10.34 -18.03
CA PHE A 302 -18.60 -10.65 -17.14
C PHE A 302 -19.74 -9.63 -17.21
N ILE A 303 -19.42 -8.33 -17.21
CA ILE A 303 -20.45 -7.27 -17.26
C ILE A 303 -21.14 -7.18 -18.63
N SER A 304 -20.43 -7.54 -19.70
CA SER A 304 -20.99 -7.51 -21.06
C SER A 304 -22.05 -8.59 -21.29
N ASN A 305 -22.06 -9.64 -20.47
CA ASN A 305 -23.03 -10.72 -20.56
C ASN A 305 -24.30 -10.40 -19.77
N LYS A 306 -25.42 -10.20 -20.48
CA LYS A 306 -26.74 -9.90 -19.88
C LYS A 306 -27.23 -10.95 -18.89
N LYS A 307 -26.82 -12.22 -19.02
CA LYS A 307 -27.19 -13.27 -18.05
C LYS A 307 -26.70 -12.97 -16.64
N ASN A 308 -25.61 -12.19 -16.52
CA ASN A 308 -24.99 -11.85 -15.25
C ASN A 308 -25.58 -10.59 -14.59
N GLU A 309 -26.57 -9.94 -15.19
CA GLU A 309 -27.14 -8.68 -14.66
C GLU A 309 -27.62 -8.80 -13.21
N ALA A 310 -28.26 -9.92 -12.87
CA ALA A 310 -28.68 -10.22 -11.51
C ALA A 310 -27.49 -10.32 -10.55
N LEU A 311 -26.40 -10.97 -10.96
CA LEU A 311 -25.17 -11.12 -10.17
C LEU A 311 -24.46 -9.78 -9.97
N GLN A 312 -24.44 -8.92 -11.01
CA GLN A 312 -23.83 -7.59 -10.94
C GLN A 312 -24.46 -6.73 -9.83
N SER A 313 -25.79 -6.76 -9.70
CA SER A 313 -26.51 -6.01 -8.66
C SER A 313 -26.14 -6.41 -7.22
N ARG A 314 -25.50 -7.57 -7.06
CA ARG A 314 -25.12 -8.19 -5.78
C ARG A 314 -23.63 -8.08 -5.48
N MET A 315 -22.89 -7.35 -6.30
CA MET A 315 -21.47 -7.08 -6.09
C MET A 315 -21.24 -5.60 -5.80
N ILE A 316 -20.28 -5.30 -4.94
CA ILE A 316 -19.69 -3.98 -4.80
C ILE A 316 -18.30 -4.05 -5.40
N VAL A 317 -18.13 -3.37 -6.53
CA VAL A 317 -16.86 -3.35 -7.25
C VAL A 317 -15.99 -2.25 -6.69
N MET A 318 -14.82 -2.63 -6.17
CA MET A 318 -13.81 -1.71 -5.68
C MET A 318 -12.58 -1.75 -6.60
N PRO A 319 -12.35 -0.71 -7.41
CA PRO A 319 -11.16 -0.61 -8.23
C PRO A 319 -9.88 -0.52 -7.38
N VAL A 320 -8.88 -1.33 -7.72
CA VAL A 320 -7.55 -1.33 -7.11
C VAL A 320 -6.53 -1.09 -8.23
N PRO A 321 -6.22 0.18 -8.55
CA PRO A 321 -5.26 0.51 -9.61
C PRO A 321 -3.83 0.25 -9.15
N TYR A 322 -2.87 0.38 -10.07
CA TYR A 322 -1.47 0.53 -9.70
C TYR A 322 -1.22 1.86 -8.97
N ASN A 323 -0.16 1.86 -8.15
CA ASN A 323 0.38 3.07 -7.57
C ASN A 323 0.90 4.03 -8.67
N LEU A 324 0.67 5.33 -8.45
CA LEU A 324 1.02 6.43 -9.35
C LEU A 324 2.04 7.41 -8.74
N LYS A 325 2.62 7.10 -7.58
CA LYS A 325 3.65 7.89 -6.91
C LYS A 325 5.00 7.19 -7.02
N VAL A 326 6.03 7.90 -7.46
CA VAL A 326 7.36 7.32 -7.67
C VAL A 326 7.99 6.86 -6.35
N SER A 327 7.89 7.68 -5.31
CA SER A 327 8.39 7.39 -3.96
C SER A 327 7.76 6.13 -3.36
N GLU A 328 6.47 5.90 -3.60
CA GLU A 328 5.77 4.71 -3.13
C GLU A 328 6.08 3.47 -3.99
N GLU A 329 6.34 3.65 -5.28
CA GLU A 329 6.72 2.54 -6.18
C GLU A 329 8.12 2.02 -5.84
N GLU A 330 9.03 2.91 -5.46
CA GLU A 330 10.36 2.56 -4.96
C GLU A 330 10.28 1.66 -3.71
N LYS A 331 9.35 1.95 -2.79
CA LYS A 331 9.08 1.09 -1.63
C LYS A 331 8.54 -0.29 -2.03
N ILE A 332 7.69 -0.35 -3.05
CA ILE A 332 7.19 -1.62 -3.60
C ILE A 332 8.37 -2.47 -4.10
N TYR A 333 9.30 -1.88 -4.87
CA TYR A 333 10.46 -2.62 -5.35
C TYR A 333 11.40 -3.05 -4.23
N ALA A 334 11.71 -2.15 -3.29
CA ALA A 334 12.54 -2.46 -2.13
C ALA A 334 11.97 -3.64 -1.33
N LYS A 335 10.66 -3.64 -1.09
CA LYS A 335 9.94 -4.74 -0.43
C LYS A 335 10.06 -6.06 -1.21
N LEU A 336 9.78 -6.04 -2.51
CA LEU A 336 9.82 -7.26 -3.34
C LEU A 336 11.24 -7.85 -3.42
N ILE A 337 12.26 -7.00 -3.50
CA ILE A 337 13.67 -7.42 -3.46
C ILE A 337 14.00 -8.00 -2.08
N ALA A 338 13.58 -7.37 -0.99
CA ALA A 338 13.79 -7.88 0.37
C ALA A 338 13.06 -9.21 0.65
N GLN A 339 12.05 -9.58 -0.15
CA GLN A 339 11.38 -10.88 -0.08
C GLN A 339 12.03 -11.96 -0.94
N SER A 340 12.99 -11.58 -1.80
CA SER A 340 13.71 -12.49 -2.69
C SER A 340 15.06 -12.92 -2.10
N ASP A 341 15.69 -13.93 -2.71
CA ASP A 341 17.06 -14.38 -2.36
C ASP A 341 18.17 -13.38 -2.76
N MET A 342 17.80 -12.22 -3.29
CA MET A 342 18.71 -11.19 -3.81
C MET A 342 19.19 -10.19 -2.75
N LYS A 343 18.97 -10.46 -1.45
CA LYS A 343 19.38 -9.57 -0.35
C LYS A 343 20.89 -9.25 -0.31
N HIS A 344 21.70 -10.12 -0.91
CA HIS A 344 23.15 -9.99 -0.93
C HIS A 344 23.67 -9.03 -2.00
N VAL A 345 22.82 -8.64 -2.97
CA VAL A 345 23.20 -7.75 -4.07
C VAL A 345 23.03 -6.31 -3.65
N HIS A 346 24.06 -5.49 -3.88
CA HIS A 346 23.97 -4.05 -3.63
C HIS A 346 23.18 -3.33 -4.73
N ILE A 347 22.08 -2.67 -4.39
CA ILE A 347 21.35 -1.82 -5.32
C ILE A 347 21.73 -0.38 -5.05
N ALA A 348 22.31 0.27 -6.06
CA ALA A 348 22.78 1.64 -5.92
C ALA A 348 21.60 2.60 -5.65
N PRO A 349 21.83 3.67 -4.86
CA PRO A 349 20.87 4.76 -4.71
C PRO A 349 20.32 5.26 -6.06
N HIS A 350 19.04 5.63 -6.05
CA HIS A 350 18.24 6.04 -7.22
C HIS A 350 18.04 4.99 -8.31
N ALA A 351 18.60 3.78 -8.20
CA ALA A 351 18.38 2.72 -9.20
C ALA A 351 16.92 2.28 -9.25
N LEU A 352 16.32 2.05 -8.08
CA LEU A 352 14.89 1.73 -7.98
C LEU A 352 14.01 2.94 -8.33
N ARG A 353 14.43 4.16 -7.95
CA ARG A 353 13.74 5.40 -8.33
C ARG A 353 13.66 5.57 -9.85
N ALA A 354 14.74 5.29 -10.59
CA ALA A 354 14.74 5.35 -12.06
C ALA A 354 13.75 4.35 -12.67
N ALA A 355 13.69 3.12 -12.13
CA ALA A 355 12.70 2.13 -12.55
C ALA A 355 11.27 2.57 -12.21
N ALA A 356 11.07 3.18 -11.05
CA ALA A 356 9.78 3.67 -10.57
C ALA A 356 9.25 4.80 -11.45
N ILE A 357 10.11 5.75 -11.87
CA ILE A 357 9.75 6.81 -12.82
C ILE A 357 9.24 6.18 -14.12
N PHE A 358 9.99 5.21 -14.68
CA PHE A 358 9.56 4.51 -15.89
C PHE A 358 8.18 3.85 -15.72
N SER A 359 7.99 3.06 -14.65
CA SER A 359 6.73 2.36 -14.40
C SER A 359 5.56 3.30 -14.21
N VAL A 360 5.71 4.35 -13.42
CA VAL A 360 4.64 5.34 -13.18
C VAL A 360 4.29 6.06 -14.47
N LEU A 361 5.26 6.46 -15.30
CA LEU A 361 5.00 7.07 -16.61
C LEU A 361 4.17 6.17 -17.53
N THR A 362 4.34 4.84 -17.45
CA THR A 362 3.55 3.88 -18.25
C THR A 362 2.08 3.79 -17.80
N ARG A 363 1.77 4.24 -16.58
CA ARG A 363 0.46 4.13 -15.91
C ARG A 363 -0.33 5.44 -15.92
N LEU A 364 0.36 6.56 -16.08
CA LEU A 364 -0.23 7.90 -16.14
C LEU A 364 -0.91 8.15 -17.49
N LYS A 365 -2.04 8.86 -17.43
CA LYS A 365 -2.71 9.42 -18.60
C LYS A 365 -2.35 10.89 -18.75
N GLU A 366 -2.22 11.33 -20.00
CA GLU A 366 -2.02 12.74 -20.32
C GLU A 366 -3.20 13.57 -19.79
N SER A 367 -2.93 14.72 -19.17
CA SER A 367 -4.01 15.58 -18.67
C SER A 367 -4.54 16.49 -19.78
N LYS A 368 -5.82 16.82 -19.72
CA LYS A 368 -6.46 17.85 -20.55
C LYS A 368 -6.03 19.28 -20.16
N LYS A 369 -5.33 19.47 -19.04
CA LYS A 369 -4.85 20.78 -18.61
C LYS A 369 -3.72 21.30 -19.51
N GLN A 370 -3.84 22.55 -19.94
CA GLN A 370 -2.80 23.20 -20.75
C GLN A 370 -1.48 23.32 -19.96
N GLY A 371 -0.37 23.03 -20.64
CA GLY A 371 0.98 23.12 -20.07
C GLY A 371 1.37 21.99 -19.10
N MET A 372 0.47 21.02 -18.86
CA MET A 372 0.69 19.88 -17.97
C MET A 372 1.17 18.66 -18.77
N ASP A 373 2.49 18.44 -18.77
CA ASP A 373 3.08 17.22 -19.32
C ASP A 373 3.10 16.07 -18.28
N LEU A 374 3.47 14.87 -18.72
CA LEU A 374 3.51 13.69 -17.86
C LEU A 374 4.54 13.81 -16.73
N ILE A 375 5.65 14.54 -16.92
CA ILE A 375 6.69 14.69 -15.91
C ILE A 375 6.20 15.60 -14.79
N LYS A 376 5.59 16.74 -15.13
CA LYS A 376 4.94 17.64 -14.17
C LYS A 376 3.84 16.92 -13.41
N LYS A 377 3.00 16.15 -14.12
CA LYS A 377 1.94 15.35 -13.49
C LYS A 377 2.52 14.31 -12.52
N LEU A 378 3.57 13.59 -12.92
CA LEU A 378 4.28 12.63 -12.09
C LEU A 378 4.83 13.27 -10.81
N ARG A 379 5.49 14.43 -10.92
CA ARG A 379 6.03 15.19 -9.78
C ARG A 379 4.92 15.64 -8.83
N MET A 380 3.83 16.23 -9.35
CA MET A 380 2.68 16.63 -8.54
C MET A 380 2.04 15.44 -7.81
N TYR A 381 1.97 14.27 -8.44
CA TYR A 381 1.41 13.07 -7.81
C TYR A 381 2.32 12.55 -6.70
N ASP A 382 3.63 12.66 -6.88
CA ASP A 382 4.64 12.32 -5.86
C ASP A 382 4.73 13.35 -4.70
N GLY A 383 3.94 14.44 -4.77
CA GLY A 383 3.85 15.46 -3.73
C GLY A 383 4.82 16.63 -3.91
N GLU A 384 5.49 16.74 -5.07
CA GLU A 384 6.36 17.86 -5.39
C GLU A 384 5.54 19.09 -5.82
N GLU A 385 6.00 20.28 -5.43
CA GLU A 385 5.43 21.54 -5.91
C GLU A 385 5.81 21.78 -7.37
N VAL A 386 4.83 22.09 -8.22
CA VAL A 386 5.05 22.42 -9.63
C VAL A 386 4.54 23.83 -9.89
N GLU A 387 5.44 24.69 -10.39
CA GLU A 387 5.15 26.09 -10.67
C GLU A 387 3.93 26.26 -11.57
N GLY A 388 3.02 27.16 -11.16
CA GLY A 388 1.77 27.44 -11.87
C GLY A 388 0.59 26.55 -11.49
N TYR A 389 0.76 25.56 -10.62
CA TYR A 389 -0.30 24.64 -10.19
C TYR A 389 -0.47 24.60 -8.66
N LYS A 390 -1.71 24.40 -8.21
CA LYS A 390 -2.10 24.33 -6.79
C LYS A 390 -2.60 22.94 -6.43
N GLU A 391 -2.79 22.68 -5.14
CA GLU A 391 -3.38 21.42 -4.66
C GLU A 391 -4.78 21.14 -5.22
N ALA A 392 -5.57 22.19 -5.48
CA ALA A 392 -6.87 22.03 -6.13
C ALA A 392 -6.72 21.43 -7.54
N ASP A 393 -5.68 21.82 -8.27
CA ASP A 393 -5.40 21.28 -9.60
C ASP A 393 -5.05 19.78 -9.54
N LEU A 394 -4.31 19.37 -8.50
CA LEU A 394 -4.00 17.95 -8.26
C LEU A 394 -5.28 17.13 -8.06
N LYS A 395 -6.23 17.62 -7.25
CA LYS A 395 -7.51 16.93 -6.99
C LYS A 395 -8.35 16.80 -8.27
N GLU A 396 -8.36 17.82 -9.12
CA GLU A 396 -9.06 17.77 -10.41
C GLU A 396 -8.44 16.73 -11.35
N MET A 397 -7.11 16.73 -11.51
CA MET A 397 -6.42 15.74 -12.34
C MET A 397 -6.64 14.31 -11.84
N GLN A 398 -6.63 14.14 -10.52
CA GLN A 398 -6.89 12.87 -9.83
C GLN A 398 -8.31 12.31 -10.02
N ASN A 399 -9.24 13.11 -10.56
CA ASN A 399 -10.62 12.72 -10.85
C ASN A 399 -10.92 12.79 -12.37
N GLU A 400 -9.93 13.11 -13.19
CA GLU A 400 -10.07 13.30 -14.63
C GLU A 400 -10.34 11.98 -15.37
N TYR A 401 -9.72 10.90 -14.89
CA TYR A 401 -9.80 9.57 -15.45
C TYR A 401 -10.09 8.57 -14.33
N LEU A 402 -11.23 7.87 -14.43
CA LEU A 402 -11.62 6.85 -13.46
C LEU A 402 -10.76 5.58 -13.52
N ASP A 403 -10.11 5.35 -14.66
CA ASP A 403 -9.31 4.17 -14.99
C ASP A 403 -7.80 4.48 -15.08
N GLU A 404 -7.35 5.62 -14.55
CA GLU A 404 -5.92 5.91 -14.47
C GLU A 404 -5.22 4.96 -13.49
N GLY A 405 -4.07 4.41 -13.90
CA GLY A 405 -3.39 3.35 -13.16
C GLY A 405 -3.95 1.94 -13.36
N MET A 406 -4.99 1.74 -14.17
CA MET A 406 -5.53 0.40 -14.48
C MET A 406 -4.74 -0.34 -15.58
N SER A 407 -3.83 0.36 -16.26
CA SER A 407 -2.95 -0.18 -17.29
C SER A 407 -1.51 0.29 -17.10
N GLY A 408 -0.60 -0.26 -17.89
CA GLY A 408 0.84 0.01 -17.80
C GLY A 408 1.63 -1.18 -17.26
N ILE A 409 2.92 -0.95 -17.02
CA ILE A 409 3.86 -1.98 -16.57
C ILE A 409 3.58 -2.34 -15.11
N ASP A 410 3.44 -3.64 -14.86
CA ASP A 410 3.20 -4.16 -13.51
C ASP A 410 4.51 -4.27 -12.70
N PRO A 411 4.46 -4.17 -11.36
CA PRO A 411 5.67 -4.23 -10.54
C PRO A 411 6.48 -5.54 -10.68
N ARG A 412 5.82 -6.68 -10.93
CA ARG A 412 6.53 -7.97 -11.06
C ARG A 412 7.32 -8.03 -12.35
N TYR A 413 6.85 -7.43 -13.44
CA TYR A 413 7.66 -7.30 -14.65
C TYR A 413 9.02 -6.67 -14.35
N VAL A 414 9.04 -5.51 -13.68
CA VAL A 414 10.28 -4.78 -13.36
C VAL A 414 11.22 -5.62 -12.50
N ILE A 415 10.70 -6.22 -11.43
CA ILE A 415 11.50 -7.08 -10.55
C ILE A 415 12.04 -8.29 -11.33
N ASN A 416 11.23 -8.94 -12.16
CA ASN A 416 11.68 -10.07 -12.97
C ASN A 416 12.81 -9.67 -13.93
N ARG A 417 12.81 -8.43 -14.46
CA ARG A 417 13.92 -7.91 -15.28
C ARG A 417 15.17 -7.64 -14.46
N ILE A 418 15.04 -7.04 -13.28
CA ILE A 418 16.14 -6.85 -12.34
C ILE A 418 16.75 -8.21 -11.94
N SER A 419 15.94 -9.17 -11.51
CA SER A 419 16.38 -10.53 -11.17
C SER A 419 17.09 -11.22 -12.33
N SER A 420 16.53 -11.12 -13.55
CA SER A 420 17.13 -11.74 -14.74
C SER A 420 18.49 -11.14 -15.07
N ALA A 421 18.68 -9.84 -14.87
CA ALA A 421 19.95 -9.16 -15.12
C ALA A 421 21.02 -9.57 -14.11
N LEU A 422 20.65 -9.72 -12.82
CA LEU A 422 21.56 -10.18 -11.78
C LEU A 422 22.07 -11.59 -12.04
N ILE A 423 21.17 -12.51 -12.36
CA ILE A 423 21.53 -13.92 -12.60
C ILE A 423 22.42 -14.08 -13.83
N LYS A 424 22.16 -13.32 -14.91
CA LYS A 424 22.95 -13.42 -16.15
C LYS A 424 24.35 -12.83 -16.04
N GLY A 425 24.52 -11.83 -15.18
CA GLY A 425 25.75 -11.03 -15.13
C GLY A 425 26.70 -11.38 -13.98
N ASP A 426 26.31 -12.27 -13.06
CA ASP A 426 27.05 -12.53 -11.81
C ASP A 426 27.47 -11.22 -11.11
N LEU A 427 26.53 -10.27 -11.08
CA LEU A 427 26.79 -8.90 -10.66
C LEU A 427 26.68 -8.77 -9.14
N GLU A 428 27.73 -8.25 -8.51
CA GLU A 428 27.74 -7.92 -7.06
C GLU A 428 26.86 -6.70 -6.74
N CYS A 429 26.62 -5.84 -7.73
CA CYS A 429 25.84 -4.61 -7.57
C CYS A 429 25.10 -4.22 -8.85
N MET A 430 24.05 -3.39 -8.70
CA MET A 430 23.30 -2.85 -9.83
C MET A 430 23.07 -1.34 -9.69
N ASN A 431 23.42 -0.59 -10.74
CA ASN A 431 23.14 0.84 -10.83
C ASN A 431 21.86 1.13 -11.66
N ALA A 432 21.42 2.39 -11.68
CA ALA A 432 20.21 2.79 -12.40
C ALA A 432 20.25 2.49 -13.92
N LEU A 433 21.42 2.59 -14.54
CA LEU A 433 21.58 2.34 -15.98
C LEU A 433 21.44 0.86 -16.31
N ASP A 434 21.94 -0.02 -15.42
CA ASP A 434 21.78 -1.47 -15.57
C ASP A 434 20.32 -1.86 -15.38
N VAL A 435 19.61 -1.29 -14.41
CA VAL A 435 18.16 -1.48 -14.24
C VAL A 435 17.40 -1.06 -15.50
N LEU A 436 17.63 0.16 -16.00
CA LEU A 436 16.95 0.67 -17.19
C LEU A 436 17.30 -0.15 -18.45
N ARG A 437 18.53 -0.65 -18.56
CA ARG A 437 18.94 -1.56 -19.64
C ARG A 437 18.22 -2.90 -19.54
N ALA A 438 18.15 -3.49 -18.36
CA ALA A 438 17.43 -4.74 -18.11
C ALA A 438 15.94 -4.63 -18.45
N ILE A 439 15.31 -3.50 -18.11
CA ILE A 439 13.93 -3.20 -18.49
C ILE A 439 13.79 -3.11 -20.00
N LYS A 440 14.68 -2.36 -20.67
CA LYS A 440 14.68 -2.16 -22.12
C LYS A 440 14.81 -3.50 -22.86
N ASP A 441 15.80 -4.31 -22.50
CA ASP A 441 16.09 -5.60 -23.14
C ASP A 441 14.94 -6.60 -22.92
N GLY A 442 14.17 -6.41 -21.86
CA GLY A 442 12.99 -7.19 -21.54
C GLY A 442 11.75 -6.88 -22.37
N LEU A 443 11.64 -5.69 -22.95
CA LEU A 443 10.42 -5.25 -23.66
C LEU A 443 10.11 -6.14 -24.87
N ASP A 444 11.15 -6.69 -25.52
CA ASP A 444 11.02 -7.57 -26.68
C ASP A 444 10.45 -8.96 -26.35
N GLN A 445 10.49 -9.34 -25.07
CA GLN A 445 10.09 -10.67 -24.59
C GLN A 445 8.70 -10.67 -23.98
N HIS A 446 8.06 -9.51 -23.81
CA HIS A 446 6.78 -9.42 -23.11
C HIS A 446 5.60 -9.67 -24.07
N PRO A 447 4.80 -10.73 -23.88
CA PRO A 447 3.77 -11.13 -24.86
C PRO A 447 2.65 -10.10 -25.07
N SER A 448 2.39 -9.26 -24.06
CA SER A 448 1.27 -8.31 -24.10
C SER A 448 1.64 -6.89 -24.53
N ILE A 449 2.92 -6.60 -24.79
CA ILE A 449 3.36 -5.25 -25.18
C ILE A 449 3.23 -5.11 -26.70
N THR A 450 2.42 -4.16 -27.15
CA THR A 450 2.29 -3.89 -28.58
C THR A 450 3.49 -3.13 -29.13
N LYS A 451 3.63 -3.06 -30.46
CA LYS A 451 4.72 -2.31 -31.10
C LYS A 451 4.64 -0.82 -30.76
N GLU A 452 3.43 -0.26 -30.72
CA GLU A 452 3.17 1.15 -30.38
C GLU A 452 3.51 1.43 -28.91
N GLU A 453 3.13 0.54 -27.99
CA GLU A 453 3.49 0.64 -26.57
C GLU A 453 5.00 0.56 -26.38
N ARG A 454 5.68 -0.32 -27.11
CA ARG A 454 7.13 -0.43 -27.06
C ARG A 454 7.83 0.87 -27.44
N GLU A 455 7.43 1.51 -28.53
CA GLU A 455 7.99 2.81 -28.94
C GLU A 455 7.77 3.88 -27.86
N ARG A 456 6.57 3.92 -27.27
CA ARG A 456 6.25 4.82 -26.16
C ARG A 456 7.08 4.54 -24.91
N TYR A 457 7.26 3.27 -24.55
CA TYR A 457 8.02 2.84 -23.38
C TYR A 457 9.52 3.11 -23.54
N LEU A 458 10.08 2.99 -24.75
CA LEU A 458 11.46 3.40 -25.03
C LEU A 458 11.66 4.90 -24.79
N ASN A 459 10.67 5.74 -25.14
CA ASN A 459 10.70 7.16 -24.82
C ASN A 459 10.63 7.40 -23.31
N PHE A 460 9.81 6.65 -22.57
CA PHE A 460 9.76 6.74 -21.11
C PHE A 460 11.04 6.29 -20.42
N ILE A 461 11.74 5.27 -20.93
CA ILE A 461 13.08 4.90 -20.45
C ILE A 461 14.06 6.05 -20.66
N SER A 462 14.00 6.74 -21.81
CA SER A 462 14.82 7.92 -22.09
C SER A 462 14.52 9.06 -21.10
N ILE A 463 13.24 9.30 -20.78
CA ILE A 463 12.83 10.30 -19.79
C ILE A 463 13.32 9.91 -18.39
N ALA A 464 13.09 8.67 -17.95
CA ALA A 464 13.56 8.19 -16.65
C ALA A 464 15.09 8.30 -16.52
N ARG A 465 15.83 8.03 -17.59
CA ARG A 465 17.27 8.25 -17.64
C ARG A 465 17.64 9.73 -17.47
N LYS A 466 16.94 10.66 -18.12
CA LYS A 466 17.20 12.11 -17.97
C LYS A 466 16.94 12.60 -16.54
N GLU A 467 15.89 12.10 -15.90
CA GLU A 467 15.62 12.39 -14.48
C GLU A 467 16.76 11.84 -13.61
N TYR A 468 17.20 10.60 -13.84
CA TYR A 468 18.38 10.03 -13.17
C TYR A 468 19.66 10.83 -13.42
N ASP A 469 19.90 11.30 -14.65
CA ASP A 469 21.08 12.12 -14.98
C ASP A 469 21.13 13.40 -14.12
N THR A 470 19.96 13.98 -13.83
CA THR A 470 19.84 15.17 -12.97
C THR A 470 20.13 14.82 -11.52
N LEU A 471 19.56 13.72 -11.01
CA LEU A 471 19.83 13.22 -9.65
C LEU A 471 21.32 12.89 -9.46
N ALA A 472 21.90 12.13 -10.37
CA ALA A 472 23.30 11.73 -10.36
C ALA A 472 24.25 12.94 -10.37
N LYS A 473 23.98 13.95 -11.21
CA LYS A 473 24.77 15.19 -11.24
C LYS A 473 24.73 15.91 -9.89
N ASN A 474 23.53 16.13 -9.35
CA ASN A 474 23.36 16.81 -8.07
C ASN A 474 24.06 16.06 -6.94
N GLU A 475 23.93 14.73 -6.91
CA GLU A 475 24.53 13.88 -5.89
C GLU A 475 26.06 13.96 -5.90
N VAL A 476 26.67 13.80 -7.08
CA VAL A 476 28.13 13.92 -7.23
C VAL A 476 28.58 15.33 -6.90
N GLN A 477 27.91 16.37 -7.41
CA GLN A 477 28.29 17.75 -7.10
C GLN A 477 28.21 18.06 -5.61
N LYS A 478 27.21 17.55 -4.87
CA LYS A 478 27.14 17.64 -3.40
C LYS A 478 28.34 16.95 -2.74
N ALA A 479 28.68 15.75 -3.19
CA ALA A 479 29.81 14.99 -2.64
C ALA A 479 31.18 15.68 -2.85
N PHE A 480 31.32 16.56 -3.87
CA PHE A 480 32.53 17.35 -4.14
C PHE A 480 32.75 18.56 -3.20
N VAL A 481 31.73 18.97 -2.44
CA VAL A 481 31.82 20.11 -1.51
C VAL A 481 32.08 19.60 -0.11
N TYR A 482 33.20 20.01 0.49
CA TYR A 482 33.41 19.77 1.91
C TYR A 482 32.34 20.52 2.71
N SER A 483 31.52 19.78 3.46
CA SER A 483 30.38 20.33 4.20
C SER A 483 29.46 21.20 3.32
N PHE A 484 28.78 20.56 2.36
CA PHE A 484 27.86 21.24 1.44
C PHE A 484 26.86 22.14 2.17
N GLU A 485 26.29 21.66 3.27
CA GLU A 485 25.34 22.44 4.07
C GLU A 485 25.95 23.71 4.66
N GLU A 486 27.18 23.68 5.18
CA GLU A 486 27.82 24.88 5.74
C GLU A 486 28.16 25.89 4.64
N SER A 487 28.63 25.39 3.49
CA SER A 487 28.89 26.25 2.32
C SER A 487 27.60 26.93 1.83
N ALA A 488 26.50 26.17 1.76
CA ALA A 488 25.18 26.69 1.39
C ALA A 488 24.64 27.70 2.41
N LYS A 489 24.78 27.43 3.71
CA LYS A 489 24.40 28.38 4.78
C LYS A 489 25.21 29.66 4.70
N THR A 490 26.51 29.57 4.48
CA THR A 490 27.40 30.74 4.37
C THR A 490 27.03 31.60 3.16
N LEU A 491 26.80 30.97 2.00
CA LEU A 491 26.38 31.70 0.79
C LEU A 491 24.98 32.32 0.96
N PHE A 492 24.08 31.61 1.65
CA PHE A 492 22.75 32.10 1.97
C PHE A 492 22.79 33.31 2.90
N GLU A 493 23.54 33.25 4.01
CA GLU A 493 23.70 34.39 4.94
C GLU A 493 24.32 35.60 4.24
N ASN A 494 25.38 35.38 3.46
CA ASN A 494 25.99 36.45 2.66
C ASN A 494 24.98 37.07 1.68
N TYR A 495 24.12 36.26 1.05
CA TYR A 495 23.06 36.79 0.18
C TYR A 495 22.03 37.62 0.96
N LEU A 496 21.62 37.21 2.16
CA LEU A 496 20.69 37.97 2.99
C LEU A 496 21.28 39.31 3.43
N ASP A 497 22.54 39.34 3.85
CA ASP A 497 23.24 40.57 4.25
C ASP A 497 23.28 41.58 3.09
N ASN A 498 23.54 41.08 1.87
CA ASN A 498 23.51 41.90 0.66
C ASN A 498 22.11 42.40 0.28
N ILE A 499 21.06 41.60 0.49
CA ILE A 499 19.67 42.04 0.29
C ILE A 499 19.30 43.16 1.27
N GLU A 500 19.59 42.98 2.56
CA GLU A 500 19.25 43.97 3.58
C GLU A 500 19.93 45.30 3.27
N ALA A 501 21.22 45.25 2.93
CA ALA A 501 22.00 46.42 2.53
C ALA A 501 21.41 47.11 1.27
N PHE A 502 21.11 46.34 0.24
CA PHE A 502 20.57 46.85 -1.02
C PHE A 502 19.19 47.50 -0.87
N CYS A 503 18.26 46.86 -0.15
CA CYS A 503 16.91 47.38 -0.01
C CYS A 503 16.83 48.58 0.95
N ASN A 504 17.71 48.64 1.96
CA ASN A 504 17.73 49.74 2.94
C ASN A 504 18.65 50.89 2.55
N TRP A 505 19.36 50.81 1.41
CA TRP A 505 20.36 51.80 0.99
C TRP A 505 21.47 51.99 2.02
N THR A 506 21.91 50.88 2.63
CA THR A 506 22.98 50.85 3.63
C THR A 506 24.18 50.08 3.09
N LYS A 507 25.37 50.38 3.62
CA LYS A 507 26.60 49.66 3.28
C LYS A 507 26.80 48.43 4.16
N ILE A 508 27.53 47.45 3.64
CA ILE A 508 27.96 46.26 4.38
C ILE A 508 29.34 46.53 4.96
N ARG A 509 29.56 46.11 6.20
CA ARG A 509 30.87 46.21 6.84
C ARG A 509 31.60 44.89 6.70
N ASP A 510 32.79 44.92 6.09
CA ASP A 510 33.62 43.73 5.96
C ASP A 510 34.15 43.31 7.36
N PRO A 511 33.92 42.05 7.81
CA PRO A 511 34.35 41.60 9.13
C PRO A 511 35.86 41.56 9.35
N LEU A 512 36.65 41.52 8.28
CA LEU A 512 38.11 41.38 8.31
C LEU A 512 38.81 42.74 8.15
N THR A 513 38.31 43.61 7.26
CA THR A 513 38.96 44.90 6.96
C THR A 513 38.31 46.10 7.66
N ASP A 514 37.11 45.92 8.21
CA ASP A 514 36.31 46.98 8.83
C ASP A 514 35.84 48.08 7.85
N GLU A 515 36.02 47.86 6.55
CA GLU A 515 35.66 48.81 5.50
C GLU A 515 34.17 48.74 5.15
N GLU A 516 33.57 49.90 4.86
CA GLU A 516 32.20 49.97 4.36
C GLU A 516 32.16 49.76 2.84
N MET A 517 31.51 48.68 2.41
CA MET A 517 31.35 48.31 1.00
C MET A 517 29.90 48.49 0.55
N GLU A 518 29.72 48.82 -0.72
CA GLU A 518 28.41 48.75 -1.37
C GLU A 518 27.95 47.28 -1.48
N PRO A 519 26.64 47.00 -1.43
CA PRO A 519 26.12 45.65 -1.60
C PRO A 519 26.54 45.03 -2.95
N ASP A 520 26.99 43.79 -2.92
CA ASP A 520 27.47 43.06 -4.10
C ASP A 520 26.29 42.60 -4.98
N GLU A 521 25.87 43.50 -5.87
CA GLU A 521 24.86 43.19 -6.86
C GLU A 521 25.27 42.06 -7.80
N ARG A 522 26.56 41.84 -8.06
CA ARG A 522 27.01 40.76 -8.95
C ARG A 522 26.79 39.40 -8.29
N LEU A 523 27.14 39.28 -7.02
CA LEU A 523 26.86 38.08 -6.22
C LEU A 523 25.36 37.79 -6.20
N MET A 524 24.55 38.78 -5.82
CA MET A 524 23.08 38.61 -5.75
C MET A 524 22.49 38.17 -7.10
N ARG A 525 22.90 38.82 -8.20
CA ARG A 525 22.44 38.45 -9.55
C ARG A 525 22.87 37.05 -9.94
N SER A 526 24.10 36.65 -9.62
CA SER A 526 24.60 35.32 -9.94
C SER A 526 23.82 34.18 -9.26
N ILE A 527 23.16 34.46 -8.13
CA ILE A 527 22.26 33.54 -7.41
C ILE A 527 20.85 33.62 -8.01
N GLU A 528 20.29 34.83 -8.15
CA GLU A 528 18.94 35.09 -8.66
C GLU A 528 18.72 34.52 -10.07
N GLU A 529 19.73 34.58 -10.93
CA GLU A 529 19.65 34.06 -12.29
C GLU A 529 19.54 32.53 -12.35
N GLN A 530 20.00 31.81 -11.32
CA GLN A 530 19.92 30.33 -11.25
C GLN A 530 18.48 29.82 -11.19
N ILE A 531 17.55 30.66 -10.74
CA ILE A 531 16.12 30.40 -10.66
C ILE A 531 15.32 31.26 -11.65
N GLY A 532 15.99 31.83 -12.66
CA GLY A 532 15.34 32.53 -13.77
C GLY A 532 14.80 33.93 -13.44
N ILE A 533 15.27 34.56 -12.36
CA ILE A 533 14.86 35.93 -12.02
C ILE A 533 15.51 36.91 -13.00
N SER A 534 14.68 37.53 -13.84
CA SER A 534 15.13 38.54 -14.81
C SER A 534 15.61 39.84 -14.14
N GLU A 535 16.39 40.63 -14.87
CA GLU A 535 16.90 41.94 -14.41
C GLU A 535 15.78 42.87 -13.92
N ASN A 536 14.64 42.87 -14.60
CA ASN A 536 13.48 43.70 -14.25
C ASN A 536 12.77 43.23 -12.97
N ALA A 537 12.88 41.93 -12.65
CA ALA A 537 12.24 41.33 -11.48
C ALA A 537 13.14 41.33 -10.23
N LYS A 538 14.43 41.67 -10.36
CA LYS A 538 15.42 41.58 -9.26
C LYS A 538 14.97 42.35 -8.02
N LYS A 539 14.49 43.58 -8.21
CA LYS A 539 14.12 44.47 -7.09
C LYS A 539 12.92 43.91 -6.31
N ALA A 540 11.88 43.49 -7.04
CA ALA A 540 10.68 42.91 -6.44
C ALA A 540 11.00 41.61 -5.68
N PHE A 541 11.87 40.75 -6.23
CA PHE A 541 12.30 39.52 -5.58
C PHE A 541 13.06 39.79 -4.28
N ARG A 542 14.03 40.73 -4.29
CA ARG A 542 14.79 41.11 -3.09
C ARG A 542 13.89 41.70 -2.00
N GLU A 543 12.95 42.56 -2.38
CA GLU A 543 11.95 43.13 -1.46
C GLU A 543 11.05 42.05 -0.84
N GLU A 544 10.63 41.04 -1.62
CA GLU A 544 9.87 39.89 -1.11
C GLU A 544 10.64 39.14 -0.02
N ILE A 545 11.92 38.86 -0.27
CA ILE A 545 12.79 38.16 0.69
C ILE A 545 12.97 38.99 1.95
N LEU A 546 13.23 40.31 1.84
CA LEU A 546 13.36 41.20 3.00
C LEU A 546 12.09 41.23 3.87
N ILE A 547 10.91 41.24 3.24
CA ILE A 547 9.63 41.19 3.96
C ILE A 547 9.52 39.90 4.77
N ARG A 548 9.95 38.76 4.21
CA ARG A 548 9.96 37.47 4.91
C ARG A 548 10.95 37.47 6.07
N ILE A 549 12.17 37.97 5.89
CA ILE A 549 13.16 38.12 6.97
C ILE A 549 12.55 38.94 8.13
N SER A 550 11.96 40.09 7.80
CA SER A 550 11.32 40.98 8.77
C SER A 550 10.15 40.30 9.51
N ALA A 551 9.37 39.46 8.81
CA ALA A 551 8.26 38.71 9.41
C ALA A 551 8.74 37.63 10.40
N TYR A 552 9.87 36.97 10.12
CA TYR A 552 10.50 36.01 11.04
C TYR A 552 11.11 36.70 12.26
N SER A 553 11.85 37.80 12.03
CA SER A 553 12.48 38.58 13.11
C SER A 553 11.45 39.12 14.12
N ARG A 554 10.29 39.61 13.66
CA ARG A 554 9.17 40.03 14.54
C ARG A 554 8.60 38.91 15.42
N LYS A 555 8.78 37.64 15.03
CA LYS A 555 8.37 36.46 15.80
C LYS A 555 9.51 35.91 16.67
N GLY A 556 10.64 36.61 16.77
CA GLY A 556 11.83 36.17 17.50
C GLY A 556 12.51 34.94 16.87
N LYS A 557 12.31 34.69 15.57
CA LYS A 557 12.91 33.57 14.83
C LYS A 557 13.92 34.09 13.82
N LYS A 558 15.02 33.35 13.61
CA LYS A 558 15.97 33.59 12.51
C LYS A 558 15.39 33.04 11.21
N PHE A 559 15.63 33.72 10.10
CA PHE A 559 15.31 33.21 8.77
C PHE A 559 16.46 32.33 8.30
N GLU A 560 16.22 31.03 8.28
CA GLU A 560 17.22 29.99 8.00
C GLU A 560 17.14 29.49 6.56
N TYR A 561 18.23 28.87 6.10
CA TYR A 561 18.37 28.26 4.78
C TYR A 561 17.22 27.31 4.40
N SER A 562 16.61 26.64 5.37
CA SER A 562 15.48 25.72 5.17
C SER A 562 14.11 26.40 5.04
N ASN A 563 14.01 27.72 5.27
CA ASN A 563 12.72 28.41 5.36
C ASN A 563 12.17 28.92 4.02
N HIS A 564 12.93 28.77 2.92
CA HIS A 564 12.50 29.22 1.60
C HIS A 564 13.04 28.34 0.48
N ASP A 565 12.18 27.49 -0.08
CA ASP A 565 12.57 26.49 -1.09
C ASP A 565 13.17 27.10 -2.35
N ARG A 566 12.56 28.15 -2.91
CA ARG A 566 13.07 28.80 -4.12
C ARG A 566 14.46 29.42 -3.94
N LEU A 567 14.73 30.02 -2.79
CA LEU A 567 16.03 30.63 -2.49
C LEU A 567 17.07 29.55 -2.16
N ARG A 568 16.66 28.50 -1.43
CA ARG A 568 17.47 27.30 -1.22
C ARG A 568 17.95 26.71 -2.55
N GLU A 569 17.04 26.53 -3.50
CA GLU A 569 17.35 26.03 -4.84
C GLU A 569 18.33 26.95 -5.60
N ALA A 570 18.16 28.27 -5.51
CA ALA A 570 19.06 29.24 -6.13
C ALA A 570 20.50 29.12 -5.59
N ILE A 571 20.64 28.99 -4.27
CA ILE A 571 21.93 28.83 -3.58
C ILE A 571 22.59 27.51 -3.98
N GLU A 572 21.85 26.39 -3.97
CA GLU A 572 22.39 25.08 -4.38
C GLU A 572 22.87 25.13 -5.83
N LYS A 573 22.05 25.65 -6.75
CA LYS A 573 22.42 25.77 -8.17
C LYS A 573 23.64 26.67 -8.37
N LYS A 574 23.77 27.76 -7.62
CA LYS A 574 24.94 28.64 -7.68
C LYS A 574 26.21 27.89 -7.27
N LEU A 575 26.18 27.18 -6.14
CA LEU A 575 27.31 26.34 -5.70
C LEU A 575 27.67 25.30 -6.77
N PHE A 576 26.68 24.62 -7.33
CA PHE A 576 26.92 23.63 -8.39
C PHE A 576 27.49 24.24 -9.67
N ALA A 577 27.07 25.44 -10.05
CA ALA A 577 27.62 26.16 -11.18
C ALA A 577 29.11 26.47 -10.96
N ASP A 578 29.48 26.94 -9.77
CA ASP A 578 30.86 27.28 -9.41
C ASP A 578 31.78 26.04 -9.36
N LEU A 579 31.22 24.87 -9.04
CA LEU A 579 31.96 23.61 -8.96
C LEU A 579 32.02 22.84 -10.28
N LYS A 580 31.23 23.23 -11.28
CA LYS A 580 31.06 22.48 -12.53
C LYS A 580 32.40 22.17 -13.20
N ASP A 581 33.28 23.16 -13.31
CA ASP A 581 34.58 23.00 -13.96
C ASP A 581 35.54 22.14 -13.12
N ILE A 582 35.48 22.26 -11.80
CA ILE A 582 36.28 21.46 -10.87
C ILE A 582 35.91 19.98 -10.99
N VAL A 583 34.60 19.66 -10.97
CA VAL A 583 34.11 18.28 -11.14
C VAL A 583 34.52 17.74 -12.50
N LYS A 584 34.35 18.53 -13.56
CA LYS A 584 34.72 18.16 -14.92
C LYS A 584 36.21 17.84 -15.04
N ILE A 585 37.09 18.72 -14.56
CA ILE A 585 38.55 18.52 -14.59
C ILE A 585 38.93 17.25 -13.81
N THR A 586 38.38 17.07 -12.61
CA THR A 586 38.73 15.96 -11.71
C THR A 586 38.29 14.61 -12.27
N THR A 587 37.11 14.54 -12.91
CA THR A 587 36.52 13.28 -13.41
C THR A 587 36.94 12.90 -14.83
N SER A 588 37.55 13.81 -15.61
CA SER A 588 37.86 13.60 -17.03
C SER A 588 39.30 13.16 -17.31
N SER A 589 40.20 13.26 -16.33
CA SER A 589 41.61 12.93 -16.53
C SER A 589 41.80 11.41 -16.63
N LYS A 590 42.37 10.93 -17.75
CA LYS A 590 42.76 9.52 -17.92
C LYS A 590 43.92 9.12 -17.01
N THR A 591 44.75 10.09 -16.61
CA THR A 591 45.88 9.94 -15.70
C THR A 591 45.80 11.07 -14.68
N PRO A 592 44.98 10.91 -13.62
CA PRO A 592 44.81 11.94 -12.62
C PRO A 592 46.11 12.16 -11.83
N ASP A 593 46.42 13.42 -11.52
CA ASP A 593 47.54 13.78 -10.66
C ASP A 593 47.27 13.41 -9.18
N GLU A 594 48.28 13.51 -8.31
CA GLU A 594 48.15 13.12 -6.89
C GLU A 594 47.04 13.90 -6.15
N SER A 595 46.82 15.17 -6.51
CA SER A 595 45.78 16.01 -5.90
C SER A 595 44.38 15.61 -6.37
N GLN A 596 44.24 15.30 -7.66
CA GLN A 596 43.00 14.80 -8.25
C GLN A 596 42.65 13.42 -7.69
N LEU A 597 43.62 12.52 -7.56
CA LEU A 597 43.44 11.20 -6.94
C LEU A 597 42.96 11.29 -5.49
N LYS A 598 43.58 12.17 -4.68
CA LYS A 598 43.13 12.41 -3.30
C LYS A 598 41.67 12.88 -3.27
N ARG A 599 41.30 13.80 -4.15
CA ARG A 599 39.94 14.34 -4.23
C ARG A 599 38.92 13.29 -4.70
N ILE A 600 39.24 12.50 -5.72
CA ILE A 600 38.38 11.39 -6.17
C ILE A 600 38.15 10.40 -5.03
N ASN A 601 39.21 10.01 -4.31
CA ASN A 601 39.10 9.07 -3.19
C ASN A 601 38.26 9.62 -2.04
N GLU A 602 38.35 10.93 -1.75
CA GLU A 602 37.52 11.58 -0.75
C GLU A 602 36.04 11.61 -1.16
N VAL A 603 35.75 11.98 -2.40
CA VAL A 603 34.38 11.99 -2.94
C VAL A 603 33.80 10.58 -2.96
N SER A 604 34.55 9.59 -3.43
CA SER A 604 34.13 8.18 -3.40
C SER A 604 33.83 7.71 -1.99
N ARG A 605 34.64 8.12 -1.00
CA ARG A 605 34.40 7.77 0.41
C ARG A 605 33.08 8.34 0.90
N ARG A 606 32.77 9.61 0.60
CA ARG A 606 31.48 10.22 0.98
C ARG A 606 30.30 9.57 0.28
N LEU A 607 30.43 9.23 -1.00
CA LEU A 607 29.39 8.48 -1.71
C LEU A 607 29.11 7.13 -1.03
N ILE A 608 30.13 6.48 -0.48
CA ILE A 608 29.97 5.20 0.22
C ILE A 608 29.38 5.41 1.62
N GLU A 609 29.96 6.29 2.42
CA GLU A 609 29.63 6.46 3.84
C GLU A 609 28.33 7.24 4.07
N GLU A 610 28.08 8.29 3.27
CA GLU A 610 26.95 9.21 3.47
C GLU A 610 25.77 8.92 2.53
N HIS A 611 26.04 8.42 1.32
CA HIS A 611 25.03 8.18 0.29
C HIS A 611 24.69 6.71 0.07
N GLY A 612 25.44 5.77 0.68
CA GLY A 612 25.12 4.35 0.67
C GLY A 612 25.47 3.64 -0.63
N TYR A 613 26.43 4.12 -1.43
CA TYR A 613 26.96 3.38 -2.58
C TYR A 613 27.98 2.31 -2.15
N CYS A 614 28.14 1.24 -2.93
CA CYS A 614 29.32 0.38 -2.84
C CYS A 614 30.51 0.96 -3.64
N PRO A 615 31.75 0.47 -3.44
CA PRO A 615 32.94 0.97 -4.14
C PRO A 615 32.85 0.91 -5.67
N ILE A 616 32.17 -0.10 -6.21
CA ILE A 616 31.98 -0.26 -7.66
C ILE A 616 31.02 0.83 -8.16
N CYS A 617 29.83 0.93 -7.57
CA CYS A 617 28.82 1.90 -8.00
C CYS A 617 29.28 3.36 -7.82
N ALA A 618 30.03 3.69 -6.77
CA ALA A 618 30.56 5.03 -6.57
C ALA A 618 31.53 5.44 -7.70
N ASN A 619 32.44 4.54 -8.08
CA ASN A 619 33.37 4.77 -9.18
C ASN A 619 32.66 4.88 -10.55
N GLU A 620 31.65 4.04 -10.79
CA GLU A 620 30.84 4.12 -12.00
C GLU A 620 30.05 5.43 -12.09
N LEU A 621 29.45 5.85 -10.97
CA LEU A 621 28.71 7.12 -10.89
C LEU A 621 29.62 8.31 -11.23
N LEU A 622 30.82 8.38 -10.65
CA LEU A 622 31.78 9.45 -10.94
C LEU A 622 32.19 9.51 -12.42
N ARG A 623 32.46 8.35 -13.03
CA ARG A 623 32.76 8.24 -14.46
C ARG A 623 31.56 8.67 -15.31
N TYR A 624 30.37 8.25 -14.91
CA TYR A 624 29.14 8.58 -15.61
C TYR A 624 28.87 10.08 -15.59
N VAL A 625 28.89 10.71 -14.41
CA VAL A 625 28.67 12.16 -14.26
C VAL A 625 29.77 12.96 -14.95
N GLY A 626 31.03 12.52 -14.88
CA GLY A 626 32.11 13.13 -15.66
C GLY A 626 31.81 13.15 -17.16
N SER A 627 31.29 12.04 -17.70
CA SER A 627 30.86 11.98 -19.11
C SER A 627 29.67 12.90 -19.41
N LEU A 628 28.74 13.08 -18.47
CA LEU A 628 27.56 13.95 -18.63
C LEU A 628 27.90 15.44 -18.58
N LEU A 629 28.97 15.84 -17.88
CA LEU A 629 29.44 17.23 -17.80
C LEU A 629 30.36 17.61 -18.96
N ASN A 630 30.87 16.61 -19.69
CA ASN A 630 31.67 16.78 -20.90
C ASN A 630 30.85 16.89 -22.18
N ARG A 631 29.57 16.50 -22.14
CA ARG A 631 28.59 16.72 -23.21
C ARG A 631 27.96 18.09 -23.05
#